data_AF-A0A251XGV8-F1
#
_entry.id   AF-A0A251XGV8-F1
#
_cell.length_a   1.000
_cell.length_b   1.000
_cell.length_c   1.000
_cell.angle_alpha   90.00
_cell.angle_beta   90.00
_cell.angle_gamma   90.00
#
_symmetry.space_group_name_H-M   'P 1'
#
loop_
_entity.id
_entity.type
_entity.pdbx_description
1 polymer ?
#
loop_
_entity_poly.entity_id
_entity_poly.type
_entity_poly.pdbx_seq_one_letter_code
_entity_poly.pdbx_strand_id
1 'polypeptide(L)'
;MTAAQPSSASDPARVPDDAAVRDDLIRHLRLAREALVWKLEGLGEHDIRRPLVPTGSNLLGLVKHAAGVEAGYLGFVFGRPFPSSCRGWRRTRR
;
A
#
# COMPACT_ATOMS: atom_id res chain seq x y z
N MET A 1 30.63 8.02 -49.68
CA MET A 1 30.42 6.64 -49.16
C MET A 1 30.98 6.60 -47.74
N THR A 2 30.19 7.04 -46.76
CA THR A 2 30.49 6.89 -45.32
C THR A 2 29.19 6.40 -44.67
N ALA A 3 29.28 5.30 -43.94
CA ALA A 3 28.14 4.53 -43.46
C ALA A 3 27.27 5.35 -42.50
N ALA A 4 25.97 5.32 -42.75
CA ALA A 4 24.95 5.76 -41.81
C ALA A 4 25.08 4.93 -40.53
N GLN A 5 25.33 5.59 -39.40
CA GLN A 5 25.13 4.99 -38.09
C GLN A 5 23.64 4.60 -37.99
N PRO A 6 23.28 3.36 -37.61
CA PRO A 6 21.90 3.10 -37.23
C PRO A 6 21.65 3.90 -35.96
N SER A 7 20.83 4.93 -36.10
CA SER A 7 20.18 5.59 -34.98
C SER A 7 19.58 4.48 -34.12
N SER A 8 20.11 4.29 -32.91
CA SER A 8 19.50 3.45 -31.89
C SER A 8 18.14 4.08 -31.58
N ALA A 9 17.16 3.71 -32.39
CA ALA A 9 15.77 4.01 -32.16
C ALA A 9 15.46 3.48 -30.77
N SER A 10 15.22 4.43 -29.86
CA SER A 10 14.70 4.18 -28.52
C SER A 10 13.51 3.23 -28.66
N ASP A 11 13.63 2.02 -28.12
CA ASP A 11 12.63 0.97 -28.21
C ASP A 11 11.35 1.43 -27.47
N PRO A 12 10.29 1.85 -28.18
CA PRO A 12 9.12 2.42 -27.53
C PRO A 12 8.25 1.25 -27.04
N ALA A 13 8.25 1.05 -25.72
CA ALA A 13 7.46 0.06 -24.98
C ALA A 13 8.08 -1.35 -24.84
N ARG A 14 9.31 -1.44 -24.32
CA ARG A 14 9.68 -2.65 -23.57
C ARG A 14 8.73 -2.76 -22.36
N VAL A 15 7.67 -3.55 -22.51
CA VAL A 15 6.77 -3.92 -21.42
C VAL A 15 7.67 -4.46 -20.31
N PRO A 16 7.69 -3.82 -19.13
CA PRO A 16 8.48 -4.33 -18.02
C PRO A 16 8.03 -5.76 -17.74
N ASP A 17 9.00 -6.65 -17.53
CA ASP A 17 8.72 -8.03 -17.16
C ASP A 17 7.76 -8.07 -15.96
N ASP A 18 6.82 -9.02 -15.96
CA ASP A 18 5.80 -9.11 -14.92
C ASP A 18 6.43 -9.22 -13.51
N ALA A 19 7.61 -9.83 -13.40
CA ALA A 19 8.34 -9.89 -12.13
C ALA A 19 8.83 -8.50 -11.69
N ALA A 20 9.31 -7.67 -12.63
CA ALA A 20 9.73 -6.30 -12.32
C ALA A 20 8.54 -5.43 -11.85
N VAL A 21 7.38 -5.57 -12.48
CA VAL A 21 6.15 -4.85 -12.08
C VAL A 21 5.68 -5.31 -10.70
N ARG A 22 5.67 -6.63 -10.46
CA ARG A 22 5.33 -7.21 -9.16
C ARG A 22 6.28 -6.74 -8.06
N ASP A 23 7.57 -6.73 -8.31
CA ASP A 23 8.57 -6.34 -7.32
C ASP A 23 8.49 -4.85 -6.98
N ASP A 24 8.17 -4.00 -7.96
CA ASP A 24 7.89 -2.59 -7.73
C ASP A 24 6.64 -2.39 -6.87
N LEU A 25 5.55 -3.10 -7.15
CA LEU A 25 4.33 -3.09 -6.33
C LEU A 25 4.63 -3.51 -4.88
N ILE A 26 5.37 -4.60 -4.68
CA ILE A 26 5.76 -5.07 -3.35
C ILE A 26 6.58 -4.01 -2.62
N ARG A 27 7.53 -3.38 -3.32
CA ARG A 27 8.35 -2.29 -2.76
C ARG A 27 7.48 -1.12 -2.32
N HIS A 28 6.55 -0.68 -3.17
CA HIS A 28 5.67 0.44 -2.88
C HIS A 28 4.77 0.17 -1.67
N LEU A 29 4.15 -1.01 -1.60
CA LEU A 29 3.30 -1.40 -0.47
C LEU A 29 4.09 -1.51 0.85
N ARG A 30 5.35 -1.96 0.81
CA ARG A 30 6.23 -1.99 1.99
C ARG A 30 6.58 -0.58 2.45
N LEU A 31 7.04 0.28 1.54
CA LEU A 31 7.38 1.67 1.85
C LEU A 31 6.18 2.43 2.42
N ALA A 32 4.98 2.23 1.88
CA ALA A 32 3.77 2.85 2.40
C ALA A 32 3.48 2.42 3.84
N ARG A 33 3.64 1.12 4.16
CA ARG A 33 3.45 0.59 5.52
C ARG A 33 4.50 1.13 6.49
N GLU A 34 5.76 1.12 6.09
CA GLU A 34 6.88 1.64 6.89
C GLU A 34 6.67 3.13 7.18
N ALA A 35 6.26 3.92 6.18
CA ALA A 35 5.95 5.33 6.36
C ALA A 35 4.78 5.57 7.32
N LEU A 36 3.77 4.69 7.34
CA LEU A 36 2.69 4.77 8.31
C LEU A 36 3.17 4.46 9.72
N VAL A 37 3.97 3.41 9.89
CA VAL A 37 4.52 3.03 11.20
C VAL A 37 5.45 4.12 11.74
N TRP A 38 6.38 4.60 10.90
CA TRP A 38 7.30 5.68 11.24
C TRP A 38 6.59 6.94 11.76
N LYS A 39 5.44 7.30 11.16
CA LYS A 39 4.63 8.46 11.61
C LYS A 39 3.97 8.26 12.97
N LEU A 40 3.86 7.01 13.45
CA LEU A 40 3.32 6.69 14.77
C LEU A 40 4.41 6.48 15.81
N GLU A 41 5.66 6.33 15.41
CA GLU A 41 6.78 6.18 16.33
C GLU A 41 6.91 7.43 17.22
N GLY A 42 6.98 7.22 18.53
CA GLY A 42 7.10 8.29 19.52
C GLY A 42 5.80 8.97 19.93
N LEU A 43 4.64 8.61 19.36
CA LEU A 43 3.34 9.11 19.81
C LEU A 43 2.80 8.33 21.01
N GLY A 44 2.17 9.02 21.95
CA GLY A 44 1.46 8.40 23.07
C GLY A 44 0.12 7.78 22.65
N GLU A 45 -0.38 6.81 23.43
CA GLU A 45 -1.65 6.11 23.15
C GLU A 45 -2.85 7.07 22.97
N HIS A 46 -2.84 8.18 23.71
CA HIS A 46 -3.88 9.21 23.61
C HIS A 46 -3.85 9.93 22.25
N ASP A 47 -2.68 10.30 21.75
CA ASP A 47 -2.52 11.02 20.50
C ASP A 47 -2.80 10.15 19.27
N ILE A 48 -2.57 8.85 19.40
CA ILE A 48 -2.87 7.87 18.35
C ILE A 48 -4.39 7.65 18.21
N ARG A 49 -5.15 7.76 19.31
CA ARG A 49 -6.59 7.47 19.35
C ARG A 49 -7.49 8.69 19.17
N ARG A 50 -7.02 9.89 19.52
CA ARG A 50 -7.85 11.10 19.41
C ARG A 50 -8.23 11.38 17.94
N PRO A 51 -9.48 11.80 17.68
CA PRO A 51 -9.86 12.31 16.36
C PRO A 51 -9.08 13.58 16.04
N LEU A 52 -8.47 13.65 14.84
CA LEU A 52 -7.77 14.85 14.37
C LEU A 52 -8.62 15.71 13.43
N VAL A 53 -9.73 15.17 12.95
CA VAL A 53 -10.64 15.82 12.01
C VAL A 53 -12.10 15.60 12.40
N PRO A 54 -13.04 16.50 12.03
CA PRO A 54 -14.45 16.42 12.39
C PRO A 54 -15.15 15.13 11.93
N THR A 55 -14.64 14.51 10.87
CA THR A 55 -15.13 13.22 10.35
C THR A 55 -14.80 12.03 11.27
N GLY A 56 -14.04 12.25 12.35
CA GLY A 56 -13.71 11.24 13.35
C GLY A 56 -12.50 10.39 12.99
N SER A 57 -11.74 10.73 11.94
CA SER A 57 -10.54 9.99 11.57
C SER A 57 -9.43 10.21 12.61
N ASN A 58 -8.81 9.10 13.02
CA ASN A 58 -7.64 9.07 13.89
C ASN A 58 -6.50 8.29 13.22
N LEU A 59 -5.28 8.46 13.73
CA LEU A 59 -4.07 7.85 13.17
C LEU A 59 -4.12 6.32 13.24
N LEU A 60 -4.62 5.77 14.35
CA LEU A 60 -4.84 4.33 14.50
C LEU A 60 -5.81 3.77 13.46
N GLY A 61 -6.86 4.53 13.16
CA GLY A 61 -7.90 4.19 12.20
C GLY A 61 -7.39 4.17 10.78
N LEU A 62 -6.41 5.02 10.43
CA LEU A 62 -5.74 4.99 9.13
C LEU A 62 -4.90 3.73 8.94
N VAL A 63 -4.10 3.35 9.94
CA VAL A 63 -3.32 2.10 9.90
C VAL A 63 -4.24 0.90 9.78
N LYS A 64 -5.29 0.88 10.60
CA LYS A 64 -6.30 -0.16 10.53
C LYS A 64 -6.92 -0.19 9.13
N HIS A 65 -7.42 0.93 8.62
CA HIS A 65 -8.04 0.98 7.29
C HIS A 65 -7.11 0.42 6.18
N ALA A 66 -5.86 0.88 6.13
CA ALA A 66 -4.88 0.43 5.15
C ALA A 66 -4.66 -1.09 5.20
N ALA A 67 -4.47 -1.66 6.39
CA ALA A 67 -4.24 -3.10 6.56
C ALA A 67 -5.40 -3.97 6.05
N GLY A 68 -6.65 -3.49 6.10
CA GLY A 68 -7.79 -4.25 5.57
C GLY A 68 -8.10 -4.04 4.13
N VAL A 69 -7.75 -2.87 3.57
CA VAL A 69 -7.79 -2.70 2.12
C VAL A 69 -6.81 -3.68 1.49
N GLU A 70 -5.59 -3.79 2.01
CA GLU A 70 -4.60 -4.77 1.54
C GLU A 70 -5.07 -6.21 1.74
N ALA A 71 -5.49 -6.57 2.95
CA ALA A 71 -5.93 -7.94 3.25
C ALA A 71 -7.21 -8.33 2.48
N GLY A 72 -8.13 -7.39 2.29
CA GLY A 72 -9.37 -7.61 1.55
C GLY A 72 -9.13 -7.69 0.04
N TYR A 73 -8.41 -6.73 -0.52
CA TYR A 73 -8.18 -6.63 -1.97
C TYR A 73 -7.24 -7.74 -2.47
N LEU A 74 -6.07 -7.92 -1.85
CA LEU A 74 -5.14 -8.97 -2.23
C LEU A 74 -5.72 -10.36 -1.91
N GLY A 75 -6.40 -10.50 -0.77
CA GLY A 75 -7.08 -11.75 -0.42
C GLY A 75 -8.16 -12.12 -1.44
N PHE A 76 -8.94 -11.16 -1.94
CA PHE A 76 -9.92 -11.39 -2.99
C PHE A 76 -9.25 -11.76 -4.32
N VAL A 77 -8.26 -10.98 -4.77
CA VAL A 77 -7.57 -11.17 -6.06
C VAL A 77 -6.83 -12.50 -6.14
N PHE A 78 -6.19 -12.94 -5.05
CA PHE A 78 -5.42 -14.20 -5.02
C PHE A 78 -6.22 -15.41 -4.50
N GLY A 79 -7.55 -15.28 -4.35
CA GLY A 79 -8.41 -16.39 -3.89
C GLY A 79 -8.16 -16.83 -2.44
N ARG A 80 -7.57 -15.96 -1.61
CA ARG A 80 -7.31 -16.17 -0.18
C ARG A 80 -8.09 -15.14 0.65
N PRO A 81 -9.43 -15.21 0.66
CA PRO A 81 -10.26 -14.19 1.29
C PRO A 81 -9.94 -14.06 2.79
N PHE A 82 -9.86 -12.82 3.26
CA PHE A 82 -9.61 -12.54 4.68
C PHE A 82 -10.76 -13.11 5.55
N PRO A 83 -10.46 -13.83 6.64
CA PRO A 83 -11.48 -14.54 7.41
C PRO A 83 -12.54 -13.59 7.98
N SER A 84 -13.80 -13.90 7.68
CA SER A 84 -14.99 -13.14 8.14
C SER A 84 -15.22 -13.21 9.66
N SER A 85 -14.50 -14.10 10.37
CA SER A 85 -14.49 -14.22 11.83
C SER A 85 -13.73 -13.10 12.53
N CYS A 86 -12.93 -12.30 11.82
CA CYS A 86 -12.37 -11.02 12.32
C CYS A 86 -13.47 -9.93 12.40
N ARG A 87 -14.63 -10.27 12.97
CA ARG A 87 -15.82 -9.40 13.10
C ARG A 87 -15.56 -8.16 13.97
N GLY A 88 -14.56 -8.20 14.86
CA GLY A 88 -14.08 -7.04 15.63
C GLY A 88 -13.36 -5.98 14.79
N TRP A 89 -12.87 -6.36 13.61
CA TRP A 89 -12.07 -5.51 12.74
C TRP A 89 -12.92 -4.42 12.03
N ARG A 90 -14.24 -4.58 11.95
CA ARG A 90 -15.16 -3.53 11.44
C ARG A 90 -15.69 -2.60 12.54
N ARG A 91 -15.45 -2.91 13.83
CA ARG A 91 -16.17 -2.31 14.98
C ARG A 91 -15.39 -1.39 15.92
N THR A 92 -14.08 -1.21 15.79
CA THR A 92 -13.39 -0.14 16.53
C THR A 92 -13.54 1.21 15.83
N ARG A 93 -14.71 1.83 16.03
CA ARG A 93 -14.94 3.29 15.98
C ARG A 93 -15.28 3.74 17.41
N ARG A 94 -14.34 3.61 18.34
CA ARG A 94 -14.31 4.32 19.63
C ARG A 94 -12.86 4.42 20.09
#